data_AF-A0A522FXB9-F1
#
_entry.id   AF-A0A522FXB9-F1
#
_cell.length_a   1.000
_cell.length_b   1.000
_cell.length_c   1.000
_cell.angle_alpha   90.00
_cell.angle_beta   90.00
_cell.angle_gamma   90.00
#
_symmetry.space_group_name_H-M   'P 1'
#
loop_
_entity.id
_entity.type
_entity.pdbx_description
1 polymer ?
#
loop_
_entity_poly.entity_id
_entity_poly.type
_entity_poly.pdbx_seq_one_letter_code
_entity_poly.pdbx_strand_id
1 'polypeptide(L)'
;MSTISVVGLLDKFKVWVKNGEIQFLKDDPEGEIEILAQIENLLLDIKLANKNGELSTNLDWAYANEHGRILWETLASCALNDIDQDSKGNSDLFNYMKAETSFEDILYGLEPYYRDHTLHSLWVYFIGEYILRELIPDISNNLNWHLINSIENEKASYSPTLLKQAKIVEKETYKEVNKKKDAIWCIIALCHDLGYSLSKLENLNEKALSVLKFYDMPNFRHIGYSMDIEHQHLMTQFLELMSFDIIIVPSLSEKEVIVKCYRDDSTFWRLCRAIEKKQHGIYSSYLLYKVLGIFADTYVRGTADEWGLNNEEINYNIIRGDILFSIAQHEFDFAHLNTLSSLADLLVIADELEEFSRFGRQLLSRKYIDTLAETKISFSKIKPKQGDDIQINMDYEVAQHRELANFFILKAERLCEIYSLDMAEEKDKYCTIKEIKMTASKDNRKLEFHLSRNSKDTKGYLPETEIENKKFPEGYYDLKCLDDKILVKIQPKPVSLEVWFGGIKESWWKKNYSKI
;
A
#
# COMPACT_ATOMS: atom_id res chain seq x y z
N MET A 1 3.35 -0.74 -23.34
CA MET A 1 2.73 -0.37 -22.05
C MET A 1 2.35 1.09 -22.12
N SER A 2 1.18 1.49 -21.61
CA SER A 2 0.81 2.91 -21.53
C SER A 2 1.46 3.55 -20.31
N THR A 3 2.02 4.75 -20.48
CA THR A 3 2.51 5.56 -19.35
C THR A 3 1.35 5.90 -18.43
N ILE A 4 1.53 5.70 -17.12
CA ILE A 4 0.61 6.19 -16.10
C ILE A 4 0.87 7.69 -15.94
N SER A 5 -0.18 8.50 -16.07
CA SER A 5 -0.11 9.95 -15.87
C SER A 5 -1.33 10.40 -15.07
N VAL A 6 -1.17 11.45 -14.27
CA VAL A 6 -2.26 12.02 -13.47
C VAL A 6 -3.48 12.35 -14.34
N VAL A 7 -3.27 13.03 -15.46
CA VAL A 7 -4.37 13.38 -16.39
C VAL A 7 -5.04 12.14 -16.96
N GLY A 8 -4.26 11.13 -17.36
CA GLY A 8 -4.81 9.88 -17.89
C GLY A 8 -5.62 9.09 -16.87
N LEU A 9 -5.18 9.08 -15.60
CA LEU A 9 -5.90 8.44 -14.50
C LEU A 9 -7.21 9.16 -14.18
N LEU A 10 -7.18 10.49 -14.04
CA LEU A 10 -8.37 11.30 -13.79
C LEU A 10 -9.40 11.20 -14.93
N ASP A 11 -8.95 11.29 -16.19
CA ASP A 11 -9.84 11.15 -17.35
C ASP A 11 -10.47 9.73 -17.42
N LYS A 12 -9.71 8.68 -17.07
CA LYS A 12 -10.25 7.31 -16.96
C LYS A 12 -11.26 7.17 -15.85
N PHE A 13 -10.92 7.62 -14.65
CA PHE A 13 -11.81 7.54 -13.49
C PHE A 13 -13.12 8.29 -13.74
N LYS A 14 -13.05 9.48 -14.34
CA LYS A 14 -14.22 10.24 -14.79
C LYS A 14 -15.14 9.42 -15.72
N VAL A 15 -14.57 8.66 -16.66
CA VAL A 15 -15.35 7.79 -17.55
C VAL A 15 -16.01 6.66 -16.77
N TRP A 16 -15.29 6.02 -15.85
CA TRP A 16 -15.85 4.96 -15.01
C TRP A 16 -16.99 5.45 -14.12
N VAL A 17 -16.86 6.62 -13.51
CA VAL A 17 -17.93 7.23 -12.72
C VAL A 17 -19.17 7.46 -13.59
N LYS A 18 -19.03 8.10 -14.76
CA LYS A 18 -20.15 8.36 -15.69
C LYS A 18 -20.83 7.11 -16.25
N ASN A 19 -20.08 6.02 -16.38
CA ASN A 19 -20.60 4.74 -16.83
C ASN A 19 -21.25 3.93 -15.70
N GLY A 20 -21.23 4.43 -14.46
CA GLY A 20 -21.66 3.68 -13.28
C GLY A 20 -20.80 2.43 -13.05
N GLU A 21 -19.49 2.52 -13.24
CA GLU A 21 -18.57 1.40 -13.02
C GLU A 21 -18.04 1.36 -11.57
N ILE A 22 -18.09 2.49 -10.85
CA ILE A 22 -17.71 2.59 -9.43
C ILE A 22 -18.91 2.19 -8.57
N GLN A 23 -18.80 1.08 -7.82
CA GLN A 23 -19.95 0.45 -7.13
C GLN A 23 -20.67 1.40 -6.16
N PHE A 24 -19.92 2.08 -5.29
CA PHE A 24 -20.47 2.89 -4.20
C PHE A 24 -21.05 4.24 -4.64
N LEU A 25 -20.86 4.63 -5.91
CA LEU A 25 -21.41 5.87 -6.47
C LEU A 25 -22.70 5.65 -7.26
N LYS A 26 -23.03 4.40 -7.62
CA LYS A 26 -24.22 4.08 -8.44
C LYS A 26 -25.52 4.57 -7.84
N ASP A 27 -25.62 4.48 -6.52
CA ASP A 27 -26.82 4.80 -5.76
C ASP A 27 -26.67 6.13 -4.99
N ASP A 28 -25.62 6.92 -5.28
CA ASP A 28 -25.35 8.24 -4.68
C ASP A 28 -25.16 9.34 -5.76
N PRO A 29 -26.27 9.84 -6.35
CA PRO A 29 -26.20 10.85 -7.41
C PRO A 29 -25.58 12.18 -6.96
N GLU A 30 -25.73 12.54 -5.67
CA GLU A 30 -25.16 13.78 -5.13
C GLU A 30 -23.64 13.66 -5.03
N GLY A 31 -23.15 12.54 -4.48
CA GLY A 31 -21.73 12.21 -4.44
C GLY A 31 -21.11 12.12 -5.83
N GLU A 32 -21.80 11.50 -6.79
CA GLU A 32 -21.35 11.40 -8.19
C GLU A 32 -21.10 12.78 -8.82
N ILE A 33 -22.06 13.70 -8.67
CA ILE A 33 -21.97 15.06 -9.22
C ILE A 33 -20.79 15.82 -8.61
N GLU A 34 -20.63 15.77 -7.29
CA GLU A 34 -19.56 16.47 -6.58
C GLU A 34 -18.19 15.92 -6.98
N ILE A 35 -18.02 14.60 -7.02
CA ILE A 35 -16.77 13.95 -7.43
C ILE A 35 -16.40 14.33 -8.87
N LEU A 36 -17.36 14.29 -9.80
CA LEU A 36 -17.13 14.69 -11.18
C LEU A 36 -16.71 16.16 -11.29
N ALA A 37 -17.31 17.05 -10.49
CA ALA A 37 -16.95 18.46 -10.44
C ALA A 37 -15.51 18.66 -9.93
N GLN A 38 -15.12 17.99 -8.84
CA GLN A 38 -13.76 18.11 -8.30
C GLN A 38 -12.70 17.52 -9.22
N ILE A 39 -12.99 16.41 -9.91
CA ILE A 39 -12.11 15.87 -10.96
C ILE A 39 -11.93 16.87 -12.09
N GLU A 40 -13.00 17.55 -12.52
CA GLU A 40 -12.91 18.58 -13.55
C GLU A 40 -12.06 19.78 -13.10
N ASN A 41 -12.20 20.23 -11.86
CA ASN A 41 -11.39 21.30 -11.28
C ASN A 41 -9.90 20.91 -11.27
N LEU A 42 -9.56 19.74 -10.73
CA LEU A 42 -8.17 19.24 -10.71
C LEU A 42 -7.59 19.09 -12.12
N LEU A 43 -8.38 18.56 -13.06
CA LEU A 43 -7.96 18.45 -14.46
C LEU A 43 -7.68 19.83 -15.08
N LEU A 44 -8.47 20.85 -14.75
CA LEU A 44 -8.25 22.22 -15.21
C LEU A 44 -6.95 22.79 -14.63
N ASP A 45 -6.73 22.65 -13.32
CA ASP A 45 -5.53 23.14 -12.64
C ASP A 45 -4.25 22.52 -13.26
N ILE A 46 -4.25 21.19 -13.43
CA ILE A 46 -3.13 20.44 -13.98
C ILE A 46 -2.90 20.78 -15.46
N LYS A 47 -3.98 20.88 -16.27
CA LYS A 47 -3.87 21.22 -17.69
C LYS A 47 -3.39 22.67 -17.90
N LEU A 48 -3.77 23.60 -17.02
CA LEU A 48 -3.29 24.98 -17.05
C LEU A 48 -1.79 25.05 -16.71
N ALA A 49 -1.38 24.36 -15.65
CA ALA A 49 0.02 24.31 -15.24
C ALA A 49 0.93 23.66 -16.32
N ASN A 50 0.47 22.60 -16.98
CA ASN A 50 1.20 21.94 -18.08
C ASN A 50 1.38 22.82 -19.33
N LYS A 51 0.52 23.81 -19.57
CA LYS A 51 0.66 24.72 -20.73
C LYS A 51 1.78 25.74 -20.58
N ASN A 52 2.24 25.99 -19.35
CA ASN A 52 3.17 27.08 -19.03
C ASN A 52 4.61 26.62 -18.74
N GLY A 53 4.93 25.32 -18.89
CA GLY A 53 6.25 24.74 -18.57
C GLY A 53 6.16 23.56 -17.60
N GLU A 54 7.18 23.35 -16.76
CA GLU A 54 7.22 22.27 -15.76
C GLU A 54 6.05 22.40 -14.76
N LEU A 55 5.25 21.33 -14.61
CA LEU A 55 4.01 21.31 -13.82
C LEU A 55 4.26 21.80 -12.39
N SER A 56 5.36 21.33 -11.77
CA SER A 56 5.70 21.68 -10.39
C SER A 56 5.94 23.17 -10.14
N THR A 57 6.36 23.91 -11.17
CA THR A 57 6.63 25.36 -11.08
C THR A 57 5.42 26.23 -11.34
N ASN A 58 4.42 25.70 -12.05
CA ASN A 58 3.28 26.46 -12.55
C ASN A 58 1.95 26.10 -11.91
N LEU A 59 1.88 24.98 -11.18
CA LEU A 59 0.69 24.59 -10.45
C LEU A 59 0.55 25.44 -9.19
N ASP A 60 -0.64 26.00 -8.98
CA ASP A 60 -1.00 26.56 -7.68
C ASP A 60 -1.33 25.42 -6.73
N TRP A 61 -0.32 25.02 -5.97
CA TRP A 61 -0.40 23.91 -5.03
C TRP A 61 -1.44 24.12 -3.94
N ALA A 62 -1.76 25.36 -3.57
CA ALA A 62 -2.79 25.61 -2.57
C ALA A 62 -4.17 25.25 -3.11
N TYR A 63 -4.50 25.65 -4.35
CA TYR A 63 -5.76 25.28 -4.98
C TYR A 63 -5.84 23.79 -5.32
N ALA A 64 -4.76 23.22 -5.88
CA ALA A 64 -4.73 21.80 -6.20
C ALA A 64 -4.87 20.91 -4.95
N ASN A 65 -4.21 21.27 -3.84
CA ASN A 65 -4.36 20.56 -2.58
C ASN A 65 -5.79 20.72 -2.02
N GLU A 66 -6.39 21.91 -2.09
CA GLU A 66 -7.77 22.12 -1.63
C GLU A 66 -8.78 21.29 -2.44
N HIS A 67 -8.71 21.31 -3.78
CA HIS A 67 -9.57 20.47 -4.62
C HIS A 67 -9.32 18.98 -4.38
N GLY A 68 -8.05 18.59 -4.17
CA GLY A 68 -7.67 17.23 -3.78
C GLY A 68 -8.30 16.83 -2.45
N ARG A 69 -8.21 17.67 -1.42
CA ARG A 69 -8.80 17.42 -0.11
C ARG A 69 -10.31 17.26 -0.18
N ILE A 70 -11.01 18.13 -0.91
CA ILE A 70 -12.47 18.01 -1.09
C ILE A 70 -12.80 16.70 -1.81
N LEU A 71 -12.10 16.36 -2.88
CA LEU A 71 -12.29 15.10 -3.60
C LEU A 71 -12.06 13.88 -2.68
N TRP A 72 -11.01 13.92 -1.86
CA TRP A 72 -10.70 12.90 -0.86
C TRP A 72 -11.84 12.75 0.15
N GLU A 73 -12.32 13.86 0.73
CA GLU A 73 -13.41 13.88 1.73
C GLU A 73 -14.70 13.33 1.15
N THR A 74 -15.06 13.73 -0.08
CA THR A 74 -16.27 13.23 -0.75
C THR A 74 -16.15 11.74 -1.07
N LEU A 75 -15.03 11.29 -1.65
CA LEU A 75 -14.81 9.86 -1.95
C LEU A 75 -14.87 9.00 -0.69
N ALA A 76 -14.18 9.41 0.38
CA ALA A 76 -14.18 8.70 1.65
C ALA A 76 -15.59 8.67 2.27
N SER A 77 -16.33 9.78 2.23
CA SER A 77 -17.69 9.82 2.76
C SER A 77 -18.64 8.89 2.00
N CYS A 78 -18.62 8.92 0.66
CA CYS A 78 -19.46 8.05 -0.16
C CYS A 78 -19.11 6.57 0.07
N ALA A 79 -17.83 6.23 0.14
CA ALA A 79 -17.38 4.87 0.39
C ALA A 79 -17.77 4.37 1.81
N LEU A 80 -17.62 5.19 2.85
CA LEU A 80 -18.05 4.83 4.21
C LEU A 80 -19.56 4.63 4.28
N ASN A 81 -20.34 5.52 3.69
CA ASN A 81 -21.80 5.42 3.66
C ASN A 81 -22.28 4.18 2.89
N ASP A 82 -21.56 3.77 1.84
CA ASP A 82 -21.86 2.52 1.13
C ASP A 82 -21.55 1.30 2.00
N ILE A 83 -20.45 1.30 2.75
CA ILE A 83 -20.11 0.19 3.65
C ILE A 83 -21.11 0.09 4.80
N ASP A 84 -21.39 1.22 5.46
CA ASP A 84 -22.28 1.31 6.62
C ASP A 84 -22.92 2.70 6.68
N GLN A 85 -24.23 2.76 6.37
CA GLN A 85 -25.00 4.01 6.32
C GLN A 85 -25.17 4.67 7.69
N ASP A 86 -25.06 3.90 8.78
CA ASP A 86 -25.22 4.40 10.15
C ASP A 86 -23.88 4.79 10.79
N SER A 87 -22.77 4.62 10.04
CA SER A 87 -21.43 4.98 10.49
C SER A 87 -21.33 6.46 10.87
N LYS A 88 -20.63 6.71 11.96
CA LYS A 88 -20.28 8.06 12.44
C LYS A 88 -18.77 8.26 12.40
N GLY A 89 -18.31 9.50 12.55
CA GLY A 89 -16.89 9.82 12.67
C GLY A 89 -16.26 10.48 11.44
N ASN A 90 -16.98 10.58 10.31
CA ASN A 90 -16.48 11.27 9.11
C ASN A 90 -16.00 12.70 9.44
N SER A 91 -16.76 13.45 10.24
CA SER A 91 -16.36 14.79 10.67
C SER A 91 -15.04 14.82 11.42
N ASP A 92 -14.79 13.84 12.28
CA ASP A 92 -13.57 13.76 13.08
C ASP A 92 -12.38 13.33 12.24
N LEU A 93 -12.60 12.42 11.27
CA LEU A 93 -11.60 12.05 10.28
C LEU A 93 -11.21 13.25 9.40
N PHE A 94 -12.18 14.05 8.95
CA PHE A 94 -11.93 15.23 8.12
C PHE A 94 -11.27 16.36 8.93
N ASN A 95 -11.65 16.51 10.20
CA ASN A 95 -10.96 17.41 11.12
C ASN A 95 -9.50 16.98 11.36
N TYR A 96 -9.24 15.67 11.46
CA TYR A 96 -7.89 15.13 11.52
C TYR A 96 -7.12 15.46 10.25
N MET A 97 -7.66 15.15 9.06
CA MET A 97 -7.01 15.45 7.77
C MET A 97 -6.61 16.92 7.68
N LYS A 98 -7.52 17.83 8.02
CA LYS A 98 -7.24 19.27 8.02
C LYS A 98 -6.12 19.66 8.99
N ALA A 99 -6.10 19.05 10.19
CA ALA A 99 -5.04 19.26 11.17
C ALA A 99 -3.70 18.69 10.68
N GLU A 100 -3.72 17.53 10.04
CA GLU A 100 -2.55 16.88 9.46
C GLU A 100 -1.96 17.72 8.31
N THR A 101 -2.76 18.13 7.32
CA THR A 101 -2.29 19.00 6.22
C THR A 101 -1.64 20.28 6.76
N SER A 102 -2.19 20.84 7.84
CA SER A 102 -1.58 22.01 8.51
C SER A 102 -0.27 21.67 9.24
N PHE A 103 -0.13 20.45 9.73
CA PHE A 103 1.09 19.95 10.37
C PHE A 103 2.18 19.60 9.35
N GLU A 104 1.82 19.17 8.14
CA GLU A 104 2.76 18.89 7.06
C GLU A 104 3.63 20.11 6.72
N ASP A 105 3.11 21.33 6.84
CA ASP A 105 3.87 22.59 6.71
C ASP A 105 5.13 22.63 7.59
N ILE A 106 5.07 22.01 8.78
CA ILE A 106 6.23 21.87 9.67
C ILE A 106 7.18 20.81 9.12
N LEU A 107 6.65 19.67 8.67
CA LEU A 107 7.43 18.54 8.17
C LEU A 107 8.18 18.87 6.87
N TYR A 108 7.60 19.68 5.99
CA TYR A 108 8.30 20.26 4.83
C TYR A 108 9.56 21.05 5.24
N GLY A 109 9.56 21.67 6.43
CA GLY A 109 10.72 22.33 7.01
C GLY A 109 11.74 21.38 7.66
N LEU A 110 11.36 20.13 7.92
CA LEU A 110 12.24 19.13 8.50
C LEU A 110 12.89 18.23 7.44
N GLU A 111 12.21 17.94 6.35
CA GLU A 111 12.66 16.92 5.39
C GLU A 111 12.87 17.56 4.01
N PRO A 112 14.10 17.56 3.44
CA PRO A 112 14.40 18.20 2.16
C PRO A 112 13.57 17.74 0.95
N TYR A 113 12.97 16.55 1.03
CA TYR A 113 12.18 15.91 -0.03
C TYR A 113 10.87 15.31 0.52
N TYR A 114 10.13 16.08 1.31
CA TYR A 114 8.82 15.67 1.83
C TYR A 114 7.75 15.71 0.73
N ARG A 115 6.98 14.63 0.58
CA ARG A 115 5.86 14.49 -0.39
C ARG A 115 4.55 15.04 0.18
N ASP A 116 3.62 15.46 -0.68
CA ASP A 116 2.24 15.79 -0.26
C ASP A 116 1.44 14.50 -0.03
N HIS A 117 0.93 14.28 1.19
CA HIS A 117 0.28 13.00 1.54
C HIS A 117 -1.19 12.97 1.12
N THR A 118 -1.85 14.13 0.99
CA THR A 118 -3.25 14.21 0.55
C THR A 118 -3.38 13.79 -0.90
N LEU A 119 -2.63 14.42 -1.82
CA LEU A 119 -2.64 14.08 -3.23
C LEU A 119 -2.04 12.69 -3.49
N HIS A 120 -1.00 12.30 -2.75
CA HIS A 120 -0.40 10.97 -2.85
C HIS A 120 -1.44 9.85 -2.71
N SER A 121 -2.25 9.87 -1.64
CA SER A 121 -3.30 8.88 -1.38
C SER A 121 -4.35 8.80 -2.51
N LEU A 122 -4.70 9.93 -3.12
CA LEU A 122 -5.59 9.97 -4.30
C LEU A 122 -4.96 9.30 -5.52
N TRP A 123 -3.67 9.54 -5.77
CA TRP A 123 -2.96 8.93 -6.88
C TRP A 123 -2.83 7.42 -6.69
N VAL A 124 -2.51 6.96 -5.48
CA VAL A 124 -2.51 5.54 -5.12
C VAL A 124 -3.89 4.92 -5.38
N TYR A 125 -4.97 5.59 -4.96
CA TYR A 125 -6.34 5.13 -5.24
C TYR A 125 -6.61 4.97 -6.73
N PHE A 126 -6.31 5.98 -7.55
CA PHE A 126 -6.55 5.92 -9.00
C PHE A 126 -5.65 4.93 -9.73
N ILE A 127 -4.40 4.74 -9.30
CA ILE A 127 -3.52 3.69 -9.82
C ILE A 127 -4.13 2.32 -9.54
N GLY A 128 -4.61 2.08 -8.32
CA GLY A 128 -5.27 0.82 -7.97
C GLY A 128 -6.53 0.56 -8.77
N GLU A 129 -7.38 1.57 -8.96
CA GLU A 129 -8.56 1.49 -9.83
C GLU A 129 -8.19 1.11 -11.27
N TYR A 130 -7.13 1.71 -11.81
CA TYR A 130 -6.59 1.36 -13.12
C TYR A 130 -6.09 -0.10 -13.18
N ILE A 131 -5.33 -0.54 -12.19
CA ILE A 131 -4.82 -1.92 -12.13
C ILE A 131 -6.00 -2.90 -12.05
N LEU A 132 -6.93 -2.70 -11.11
CA LEU A 132 -8.08 -3.59 -10.88
C LEU A 132 -8.96 -3.74 -12.13
N ARG A 133 -9.25 -2.65 -12.84
CA ARG A 133 -10.21 -2.65 -13.95
C ARG A 133 -9.58 -3.04 -15.29
N GLU A 134 -8.38 -2.54 -15.57
CA GLU A 134 -7.78 -2.66 -16.90
C GLU A 134 -6.80 -3.82 -16.99
N LEU A 135 -6.04 -4.05 -15.92
CA LEU A 135 -4.90 -4.97 -15.95
C LEU A 135 -5.24 -6.33 -15.33
N ILE A 136 -5.99 -6.38 -14.23
CA ILE A 136 -6.29 -7.61 -13.48
C ILE A 136 -7.81 -7.83 -13.17
N PRO A 137 -8.72 -7.67 -14.14
CA PRO A 137 -10.17 -7.71 -13.87
C PRO A 137 -10.68 -9.04 -13.32
N ASP A 138 -10.11 -10.18 -13.73
CA ASP A 138 -10.49 -11.49 -13.20
C ASP A 138 -10.07 -11.65 -11.72
N ILE A 139 -8.89 -11.15 -11.33
CA ILE A 139 -8.42 -11.13 -9.93
C ILE A 139 -9.30 -10.18 -9.11
N SER A 140 -9.59 -8.97 -9.62
CA SER A 140 -10.48 -7.99 -8.96
C SER A 140 -11.88 -8.54 -8.66
N ASN A 141 -12.39 -9.45 -9.48
CA ASN A 141 -13.70 -10.08 -9.24
C ASN A 141 -13.65 -11.29 -8.30
N ASN A 142 -12.46 -11.77 -7.96
CA ASN A 142 -12.22 -12.95 -7.13
C ASN A 142 -11.10 -12.67 -6.12
N LEU A 143 -11.16 -11.53 -5.44
CA LEU A 143 -10.19 -11.15 -4.41
C LEU A 143 -10.18 -12.17 -3.27
N ASN A 144 -9.03 -12.38 -2.66
CA ASN A 144 -8.90 -13.15 -1.43
C ASN A 144 -9.31 -12.27 -0.25
N TRP A 145 -10.44 -12.61 0.38
CA TRP A 145 -10.97 -11.91 1.56
C TRP A 145 -10.60 -12.61 2.87
N HIS A 146 -9.55 -13.43 2.87
CA HIS A 146 -9.08 -14.18 4.05
C HIS A 146 -10.15 -15.09 4.69
N LEU A 147 -11.18 -15.48 3.91
CA LEU A 147 -12.21 -16.43 4.30
C LEU A 147 -11.72 -17.86 4.06
N ILE A 148 -11.52 -18.62 5.14
CA ILE A 148 -10.98 -19.98 5.08
C ILE A 148 -12.13 -21.00 5.15
N ASN A 149 -12.24 -21.84 4.12
CA ASN A 149 -13.16 -22.96 4.10
C ASN A 149 -12.47 -24.25 4.59
N SER A 150 -12.38 -24.43 5.91
CA SER A 150 -11.70 -25.59 6.50
C SER A 150 -12.34 -26.92 6.07
N ILE A 151 -13.66 -26.94 5.91
CA ILE A 151 -14.42 -28.11 5.46
C ILE A 151 -14.00 -28.52 4.04
N GLU A 152 -13.82 -27.57 3.13
CA GLU A 152 -13.34 -27.87 1.77
C GLU A 152 -11.87 -28.29 1.73
N ASN A 153 -11.03 -27.69 2.57
CA ASN A 153 -9.61 -28.07 2.68
C ASN A 153 -9.47 -29.53 3.13
N GLU A 154 -10.31 -29.97 4.05
CA GLU A 154 -10.36 -31.35 4.57
C GLU A 154 -11.53 -32.15 4.00
N LYS A 155 -11.88 -31.95 2.73
CA LYS A 155 -13.05 -32.58 2.08
C LYS A 155 -13.14 -34.11 2.19
N ALA A 156 -12.03 -34.80 2.45
CA ALA A 156 -12.03 -36.25 2.67
C ALA A 156 -12.66 -36.65 4.01
N SER A 157 -12.67 -35.73 4.98
CA SER A 157 -13.13 -35.95 6.36
C SER A 157 -14.63 -35.70 6.54
N TYR A 158 -15.27 -35.00 5.62
CA TYR A 158 -16.64 -34.48 5.80
C TYR A 158 -17.66 -35.05 4.82
N SER A 159 -18.93 -35.06 5.23
CA SER A 159 -20.02 -35.54 4.40
C SER A 159 -20.24 -34.65 3.15
N PRO A 160 -20.69 -35.20 2.01
CA PRO A 160 -20.99 -34.41 0.81
C PRO A 160 -22.02 -33.30 1.03
N THR A 161 -22.96 -33.51 1.95
CA THR A 161 -23.99 -32.52 2.31
C THR A 161 -23.37 -31.32 2.99
N LEU A 162 -22.49 -31.56 3.97
CA LEU A 162 -21.81 -30.50 4.71
C LEU A 162 -20.86 -29.71 3.79
N LEU A 163 -20.13 -30.40 2.92
CA LEU A 163 -19.29 -29.77 1.88
C LEU A 163 -20.09 -28.84 0.97
N LYS A 164 -21.28 -29.27 0.54
CA LYS A 164 -22.15 -28.45 -0.30
C LYS A 164 -22.62 -27.19 0.45
N GLN A 165 -23.00 -27.31 1.72
CA GLN A 165 -23.38 -26.17 2.55
C GLN A 165 -22.22 -25.19 2.73
N ALA A 166 -21.03 -25.68 3.04
CA ALA A 166 -19.84 -24.84 3.23
C ALA A 166 -19.50 -24.02 1.97
N LYS A 167 -19.59 -24.64 0.79
CA LYS A 167 -19.41 -23.93 -0.50
C LYS A 167 -20.46 -22.87 -0.77
N ILE A 168 -21.70 -23.09 -0.33
CA ILE A 168 -22.77 -22.10 -0.47
C ILE A 168 -22.46 -20.90 0.42
N VAL A 169 -22.15 -21.13 1.70
CA VAL A 169 -21.76 -20.07 2.64
C VAL A 169 -20.58 -19.28 2.10
N GLU A 170 -19.50 -19.96 1.69
CA GLU A 170 -18.33 -19.32 1.08
C GLU A 170 -18.76 -18.42 -0.10
N LYS A 171 -19.46 -18.97 -1.09
CA LYS A 171 -19.84 -18.24 -2.29
C LYS A 171 -20.77 -17.05 -1.99
N GLU A 172 -21.70 -17.18 -1.06
CA GLU A 172 -22.61 -16.11 -0.67
C GLU A 172 -21.85 -14.99 0.04
N THR A 173 -20.99 -15.31 1.02
CA THR A 173 -20.12 -14.33 1.70
C THR A 173 -19.23 -13.59 0.70
N TYR A 174 -18.51 -14.31 -0.18
CA TYR A 174 -17.69 -13.69 -1.22
C TYR A 174 -18.50 -12.74 -2.11
N LYS A 175 -19.74 -13.12 -2.47
CA LYS A 175 -20.61 -12.29 -3.30
C LYS A 175 -21.01 -11.01 -2.57
N GLU A 176 -21.38 -11.09 -1.29
CA GLU A 176 -21.81 -9.92 -0.52
C GLU A 176 -20.66 -8.96 -0.25
N VAL A 177 -19.49 -9.44 0.19
CA VAL A 177 -18.31 -8.60 0.40
C VAL A 177 -17.83 -7.96 -0.91
N ASN A 178 -17.82 -8.70 -2.02
CA ASN A 178 -17.44 -8.15 -3.34
C ASN A 178 -18.38 -7.05 -3.86
N LYS A 179 -19.58 -6.86 -3.30
CA LYS A 179 -20.43 -5.70 -3.66
C LYS A 179 -19.87 -4.38 -3.14
N LYS A 180 -19.03 -4.45 -2.10
CA LYS A 180 -18.43 -3.30 -1.41
C LYS A 180 -16.94 -3.12 -1.74
N LYS A 181 -16.38 -3.92 -2.66
CA LYS A 181 -14.93 -3.93 -2.93
C LYS A 181 -14.36 -2.56 -3.34
N ASP A 182 -15.11 -1.79 -4.13
CA ASP A 182 -14.65 -0.47 -4.59
C ASP A 182 -14.62 0.52 -3.41
N ALA A 183 -15.60 0.44 -2.49
CA ALA A 183 -15.61 1.24 -1.27
C ALA A 183 -14.48 0.85 -0.32
N ILE A 184 -14.26 -0.46 -0.15
CA ILE A 184 -13.17 -1.00 0.68
C ILE A 184 -11.82 -0.52 0.14
N TRP A 185 -11.58 -0.66 -1.17
CA TRP A 185 -10.35 -0.16 -1.81
C TRP A 185 -10.20 1.36 -1.66
N CYS A 186 -11.27 2.12 -1.84
CA CYS A 186 -11.28 3.57 -1.64
C CYS A 186 -10.77 3.93 -0.23
N ILE A 187 -11.32 3.33 0.83
CA ILE A 187 -10.88 3.60 2.21
C ILE A 187 -9.44 3.16 2.45
N ILE A 188 -9.06 1.96 1.98
CA ILE A 188 -7.68 1.46 2.10
C ILE A 188 -6.69 2.46 1.48
N ALA A 189 -6.89 2.81 0.21
CA ALA A 189 -5.94 3.65 -0.52
C ALA A 189 -5.92 5.10 0.00
N LEU A 190 -7.09 5.69 0.29
CA LEU A 190 -7.17 7.07 0.76
C LEU A 190 -6.60 7.25 2.17
N CYS A 191 -6.71 6.24 3.02
CA CYS A 191 -6.35 6.35 4.43
C CYS A 191 -5.04 5.64 4.82
N HIS A 192 -4.31 5.03 3.87
CA HIS A 192 -3.14 4.21 4.24
C HIS A 192 -2.01 4.99 4.91
N ASP A 193 -1.85 6.27 4.56
CA ASP A 193 -0.70 7.10 4.91
C ASP A 193 -0.98 8.13 6.03
N LEU A 194 -2.17 8.08 6.67
CA LEU A 194 -2.59 9.03 7.70
C LEU A 194 -1.70 9.04 8.96
N GLY A 195 -0.99 7.95 9.24
CA GLY A 195 -0.07 7.81 10.36
C GLY A 195 1.31 8.42 10.11
N TYR A 196 1.60 8.90 8.89
CA TYR A 196 2.94 9.30 8.50
C TYR A 196 3.45 10.50 9.29
N SER A 197 2.59 11.51 9.48
CA SER A 197 2.90 12.70 10.26
C SER A 197 3.34 12.35 11.69
N LEU A 198 2.72 11.34 12.30
CA LEU A 198 3.06 10.83 13.63
C LEU A 198 4.38 10.08 13.66
N SER A 199 4.69 9.28 12.63
CA SER A 199 5.97 8.55 12.55
C SER A 199 7.18 9.50 12.48
N LYS A 200 7.02 10.70 11.91
CA LYS A 200 8.08 11.71 11.79
C LYS A 200 8.32 12.57 13.03
N LEU A 201 7.54 12.40 14.10
CA LEU A 201 7.73 13.15 15.35
C LEU A 201 9.10 12.88 16.00
N GLU A 202 9.70 11.71 15.80
CA GLU A 202 11.05 11.42 16.30
C GLU A 202 12.10 12.33 15.67
N ASN A 203 12.03 12.58 14.36
CA ASN A 203 12.96 13.47 13.65
C ASN A 203 12.88 14.91 14.17
N LEU A 204 11.66 15.38 14.49
CA LEU A 204 11.46 16.68 15.12
C LEU A 204 12.14 16.74 16.50
N ASN A 205 11.95 15.71 17.33
CA ASN A 205 12.58 15.62 18.64
C ASN A 205 14.10 15.59 18.56
N GLU A 206 14.68 14.83 17.61
CA GLU A 206 16.13 14.76 17.42
C GLU A 206 16.72 16.13 17.05
N LYS A 207 16.06 16.86 16.15
CA LYS A 207 16.47 18.21 15.76
C LYS A 207 16.36 19.20 16.90
N ALA A 208 15.26 19.19 17.65
CA ALA A 208 15.11 20.02 18.83
C ALA A 208 16.21 19.72 19.87
N LEU A 209 16.47 18.43 20.15
CA LEU A 209 17.49 18.00 21.09
C LEU A 209 18.90 18.44 20.63
N SER A 210 19.18 18.43 19.32
CA SER A 210 20.47 18.87 18.79
C SER A 210 20.81 20.32 19.16
N VAL A 211 19.80 21.19 19.25
CA VAL A 211 19.94 22.58 19.68
C VAL A 211 19.99 22.68 21.21
N LEU A 212 19.11 21.98 21.91
CA LEU A 212 19.03 22.03 23.38
C LEU A 212 20.30 21.52 24.08
N LYS A 213 21.06 20.64 23.42
CA LYS A 213 22.39 20.21 23.87
C LYS A 213 23.37 21.38 24.08
N PHE A 214 23.25 22.48 23.34
CA PHE A 214 24.10 23.67 23.53
C PHE A 214 23.70 24.54 24.72
N TYR A 215 22.51 24.31 25.29
CA TYR A 215 22.01 25.02 26.47
C TYR A 215 22.10 24.18 27.75
N ASP A 216 22.81 23.04 27.72
CA ASP A 216 22.88 22.07 28.81
C ASP A 216 21.49 21.63 29.33
N MET A 217 20.49 21.60 28.42
CA MET A 217 19.14 21.11 28.70
C MET A 217 18.90 19.76 27.99
N PRO A 218 19.58 18.67 28.38
CA PRO A 218 19.44 17.37 27.72
C PRO A 218 18.07 16.72 27.97
N ASN A 219 17.37 17.11 29.04
CA ASN A 219 16.09 16.53 29.44
C ASN A 219 14.94 17.39 28.93
N PHE A 220 14.53 17.14 27.69
CA PHE A 220 13.32 17.71 27.09
C PHE A 220 12.22 16.65 27.05
N ARG A 221 10.97 17.05 27.33
CA ARG A 221 9.82 16.18 27.14
C ARG A 221 9.55 16.03 25.66
N HIS A 222 9.85 14.86 25.10
CA HIS A 222 9.62 14.55 23.71
C HIS A 222 8.15 14.76 23.32
N ILE A 223 7.93 15.32 22.13
CA ILE A 223 6.62 15.42 21.49
C ILE A 223 6.34 14.06 20.85
N GLY A 224 5.29 13.38 21.26
CA GLY A 224 4.97 12.06 20.73
C GLY A 224 3.87 11.35 21.49
N TYR A 225 3.42 10.23 20.95
CA TYR A 225 2.43 9.38 21.59
C TYR A 225 3.10 8.50 22.64
N SER A 226 2.63 8.57 23.89
CA SER A 226 2.88 7.53 24.89
C SER A 226 1.68 6.59 24.94
N MET A 227 1.92 5.29 24.79
CA MET A 227 0.89 4.29 25.03
C MET A 227 0.72 4.12 26.54
N ASP A 228 -0.13 4.94 27.15
CA ASP A 228 -0.47 4.80 28.56
C ASP A 228 -1.25 3.49 28.78
N ILE A 229 -1.24 2.95 30.01
CA ILE A 229 -1.86 1.66 30.37
C ILE A 229 -3.34 1.58 29.94
N GLU A 230 -4.06 2.70 30.00
CA GLU A 230 -5.47 2.81 29.60
C GLU A 230 -5.72 2.50 28.11
N HIS A 231 -4.69 2.68 27.27
CA HIS A 231 -4.76 2.36 25.84
C HIS A 231 -4.51 0.87 25.55
N GLN A 232 -4.04 0.07 26.50
CA GLN A 232 -3.69 -1.33 26.27
C GLN A 232 -4.90 -2.18 25.89
N HIS A 233 -6.06 -1.93 26.49
CA HIS A 233 -7.26 -2.71 26.19
C HIS A 233 -7.79 -2.42 24.78
N LEU A 234 -7.88 -1.14 24.42
CA LEU A 234 -8.27 -0.71 23.08
C LEU A 234 -7.29 -1.25 22.02
N MET A 235 -5.99 -1.17 22.31
CA MET A 235 -4.95 -1.67 21.42
C MET A 235 -5.04 -3.18 21.22
N THR A 236 -5.34 -3.94 22.28
CA THR A 236 -5.50 -5.39 22.18
C THR A 236 -6.68 -5.75 21.29
N GLN A 237 -7.84 -5.10 21.46
CA GLN A 237 -9.01 -5.35 20.62
C GLN A 237 -8.75 -5.00 19.14
N PHE A 238 -8.10 -3.87 18.90
CA PHE A 238 -7.67 -3.43 17.57
C PHE A 238 -6.78 -4.47 16.89
N LEU A 239 -5.75 -4.94 17.60
CA LEU A 239 -4.83 -5.95 17.10
C LEU A 239 -5.51 -7.31 16.85
N GLU A 240 -6.40 -7.72 17.77
CA GLU A 240 -7.14 -8.96 17.64
C GLU A 240 -8.03 -8.94 16.40
N LEU A 241 -8.80 -7.86 16.19
CA LEU A 241 -9.64 -7.67 15.00
C LEU A 241 -8.86 -7.90 13.69
N MET A 242 -7.68 -7.29 13.57
CA MET A 242 -6.84 -7.42 12.37
C MET A 242 -6.19 -8.79 12.21
N SER A 243 -6.08 -9.56 13.28
CA SER A 243 -5.46 -10.89 13.30
C SER A 243 -6.46 -12.04 13.21
N PHE A 244 -7.76 -11.75 13.12
CA PHE A 244 -8.77 -12.81 13.02
C PHE A 244 -8.92 -13.30 11.58
N ASP A 245 -8.68 -14.59 11.39
CA ASP A 245 -9.19 -15.33 10.25
C ASP A 245 -10.65 -15.70 10.48
N ILE A 246 -11.45 -15.50 9.44
CA ILE A 246 -12.86 -15.93 9.43
C ILE A 246 -12.91 -17.32 8.81
N ILE A 247 -13.28 -18.32 9.62
CA ILE A 247 -13.19 -19.73 9.24
C ILE A 247 -14.57 -20.37 9.24
N ILE A 248 -14.91 -21.00 8.11
CA ILE A 248 -16.07 -21.88 7.95
C ILE A 248 -15.70 -23.25 8.51
N VAL A 249 -16.40 -23.67 9.56
CA VAL A 249 -16.12 -24.89 10.34
C VAL A 249 -17.40 -25.71 10.57
N PRO A 250 -17.31 -27.02 10.84
CA PRO A 250 -18.47 -27.80 11.24
C PRO A 250 -18.97 -27.36 12.62
N SER A 251 -20.27 -27.50 12.87
CA SER A 251 -20.81 -27.43 14.24
C SER A 251 -20.33 -28.60 15.08
N LEU A 252 -20.44 -28.52 16.41
CA LEU A 252 -20.07 -29.60 17.34
C LEU A 252 -20.77 -30.94 17.02
N SER A 253 -21.94 -30.88 16.39
CA SER A 253 -22.70 -32.06 15.96
C SER A 253 -22.34 -32.58 14.57
N GLU A 254 -21.46 -31.87 13.84
CA GLU A 254 -21.07 -32.09 12.44
C GLU A 254 -22.23 -32.13 11.43
N LYS A 255 -23.41 -31.64 11.81
CA LYS A 255 -24.61 -31.62 10.96
C LYS A 255 -24.80 -30.32 10.20
N GLU A 256 -24.18 -29.26 10.67
CA GLU A 256 -24.40 -27.89 10.20
C GLU A 256 -23.07 -27.17 10.05
N VAL A 257 -23.06 -26.14 9.20
CA VAL A 257 -21.91 -25.26 8.99
C VAL A 257 -22.07 -24.02 9.85
N ILE A 258 -21.02 -23.64 10.57
CA ILE A 258 -20.95 -22.39 11.33
C ILE A 258 -19.69 -21.62 10.93
N VAL A 259 -19.67 -20.32 11.18
CA VAL A 259 -18.51 -19.46 10.91
C VAL A 259 -18.02 -18.86 12.22
N LYS A 260 -16.71 -18.88 12.44
CA LYS A 260 -16.06 -18.45 13.68
C LYS A 260 -14.81 -17.61 13.40
N CYS A 261 -14.39 -16.83 14.39
CA CYS A 261 -13.13 -16.09 14.36
C CYS A 261 -12.02 -16.92 15.02
N TYR A 262 -10.88 -17.04 14.33
CA TYR A 262 -9.67 -17.66 14.86
C TYR A 262 -8.54 -16.66 14.78
N ARG A 263 -7.82 -16.45 15.89
CA ARG A 263 -6.67 -15.56 15.89
C ARG A 263 -5.48 -16.24 15.22
N ASP A 264 -4.93 -15.63 14.19
CA ASP A 264 -3.60 -15.97 13.69
C ASP A 264 -2.54 -15.27 14.55
N ASP A 265 -1.92 -16.06 15.43
CA ASP A 265 -0.85 -15.58 16.30
C ASP A 265 0.32 -15.01 15.50
N SER A 266 0.61 -15.54 14.31
CA SER A 266 1.75 -15.06 13.50
C SER A 266 1.51 -13.64 13.00
N THR A 267 0.31 -13.36 12.49
CA THR A 267 -0.13 -12.01 12.12
C THR A 267 -0.21 -11.09 13.33
N PHE A 268 -0.75 -11.57 14.45
CA PHE A 268 -0.82 -10.78 15.69
C PHE A 268 0.57 -10.29 16.15
N TRP A 269 1.58 -11.16 16.15
CA TRP A 269 2.93 -10.78 16.55
C TRP A 269 3.61 -9.82 15.56
N ARG A 270 3.30 -9.93 14.27
CA ARG A 270 3.77 -8.96 13.26
C ARG A 270 3.18 -7.59 13.51
N LEU A 271 1.89 -7.52 13.81
CA LEU A 271 1.22 -6.27 14.17
C LEU A 271 1.80 -5.64 15.44
N CYS A 272 2.06 -6.43 16.49
CA CYS A 272 2.75 -5.94 17.69
C CYS A 272 4.11 -5.32 17.37
N ARG A 273 4.89 -5.95 16.49
CA ARG A 273 6.20 -5.44 16.04
C ARG A 273 6.06 -4.15 15.25
N ALA A 274 5.06 -4.04 14.37
CA ALA A 274 4.78 -2.82 13.62
C ALA A 274 4.49 -1.63 14.54
N ILE A 275 3.70 -1.85 15.61
CA ILE A 275 3.43 -0.83 16.64
C ILE A 275 4.70 -0.42 17.37
N GLU A 276 5.52 -1.39 17.79
CA GLU A 276 6.78 -1.13 18.49
C GLU A 276 7.73 -0.29 17.63
N LYS A 277 7.77 -0.59 16.33
CA LYS A 277 8.54 0.16 15.32
C LYS A 277 7.95 1.50 14.93
N LYS A 278 6.71 1.80 15.35
CA LYS A 278 5.98 3.04 15.03
C LYS A 278 5.78 3.23 13.53
N GLN A 279 5.51 2.13 12.84
CA GLN A 279 5.17 2.11 11.42
C GLN A 279 3.91 2.97 11.19
N HIS A 280 3.93 3.77 10.13
CA HIS A 280 2.82 4.67 9.82
C HIS A 280 1.55 3.93 9.44
N GLY A 281 1.62 2.81 8.71
CA GLY A 281 0.46 2.02 8.32
C GLY A 281 -0.35 1.53 9.52
N ILE A 282 0.30 0.98 10.56
CA ILE A 282 -0.43 0.55 11.76
C ILE A 282 -1.02 1.71 12.55
N TYR A 283 -0.40 2.90 12.52
CA TYR A 283 -0.95 4.11 13.12
C TYR A 283 -2.11 4.69 12.32
N SER A 284 -2.06 4.62 10.99
CA SER A 284 -3.21 4.93 10.12
C SER A 284 -4.40 4.04 10.49
N SER A 285 -4.19 2.72 10.55
CA SER A 285 -5.24 1.76 10.94
C SER A 285 -5.78 2.05 12.35
N TYR A 286 -4.91 2.34 13.32
CA TYR A 286 -5.34 2.64 14.69
C TYR A 286 -6.14 3.95 14.78
N LEU A 287 -5.75 4.97 14.02
CA LEU A 287 -6.51 6.22 13.92
C LEU A 287 -7.93 5.96 13.39
N LEU A 288 -8.04 5.22 12.28
CA LEU A 288 -9.34 4.87 11.71
C LEU A 288 -10.20 4.08 12.70
N TYR A 289 -9.61 3.06 13.34
CA TYR A 289 -10.27 2.25 14.35
C TYR A 289 -10.83 3.10 15.50
N LYS A 290 -10.10 4.14 15.91
CA LYS A 290 -10.52 5.03 17.00
C LYS A 290 -11.58 6.06 16.57
N VAL A 291 -11.50 6.54 15.33
CA VAL A 291 -12.30 7.69 14.86
C VAL A 291 -13.60 7.25 14.20
N LEU A 292 -13.57 6.17 13.42
CA LEU A 292 -14.71 5.74 12.61
C LEU A 292 -15.59 4.74 13.37
N GLY A 293 -16.88 5.03 13.41
CA GLY A 293 -17.90 4.23 14.07
C GLY A 293 -18.04 2.81 13.50
N ILE A 294 -17.72 2.61 12.20
CA ILE A 294 -17.74 1.27 11.60
C ILE A 294 -16.89 0.25 12.36
N PHE A 295 -15.85 0.68 13.09
CA PHE A 295 -14.97 -0.24 13.81
C PHE A 295 -15.36 -0.45 15.28
N ALA A 296 -16.31 0.31 15.79
CA ALA A 296 -16.74 0.25 17.19
C ALA A 296 -17.44 -1.08 17.53
N ASP A 297 -18.24 -1.62 16.61
CA ASP A 297 -19.12 -2.76 16.84
C ASP A 297 -18.55 -4.08 16.32
N THR A 298 -17.34 -4.45 16.76
CA THR A 298 -16.69 -5.70 16.32
C THR A 298 -17.34 -6.94 16.94
N TYR A 299 -17.64 -7.96 16.12
CA TYR A 299 -18.27 -9.20 16.56
C TYR A 299 -17.23 -10.31 16.74
N VAL A 300 -16.91 -10.71 17.96
CA VAL A 300 -16.00 -11.85 18.18
C VAL A 300 -16.79 -13.05 18.66
N ARG A 301 -16.65 -14.18 17.94
CA ARG A 301 -17.11 -15.52 18.36
C ARG A 301 -15.94 -16.48 18.29
N GLY A 302 -15.48 -16.89 19.47
CA GLY A 302 -14.28 -17.69 19.62
C GLY A 302 -14.54 -19.18 19.39
N THR A 303 -13.47 -19.95 19.54
CA THR A 303 -13.51 -21.42 19.37
C THR A 303 -14.43 -22.10 20.37
N ALA A 304 -14.54 -21.56 21.59
CA ALA A 304 -15.33 -22.08 22.69
C ALA A 304 -16.85 -21.80 22.56
N ASP A 305 -17.26 -20.88 21.70
CA ASP A 305 -18.68 -20.55 21.54
C ASP A 305 -19.40 -21.66 20.77
N GLU A 306 -20.60 -22.04 21.23
CA GLU A 306 -21.38 -23.11 20.58
C GLU A 306 -22.05 -22.64 19.28
N TRP A 307 -22.27 -21.33 19.13
CA TRP A 307 -22.89 -20.72 17.95
C TRP A 307 -21.87 -19.93 17.13
N GLY A 308 -22.12 -19.87 15.81
CA GLY A 308 -21.32 -19.08 14.88
C GLY A 308 -21.80 -17.63 14.75
N LEU A 309 -21.05 -16.86 13.96
CA LEU A 309 -21.46 -15.56 13.47
C LEU A 309 -22.65 -15.69 12.50
N ASN A 310 -23.52 -14.69 12.48
CA ASN A 310 -24.54 -14.54 11.45
C ASN A 310 -23.95 -13.91 10.16
N ASN A 311 -24.70 -13.94 9.07
CA ASN A 311 -24.22 -13.47 7.75
C ASN A 311 -23.76 -12.00 7.74
N GLU A 312 -24.42 -11.12 8.49
CA GLU A 312 -24.08 -9.70 8.56
C GLU A 312 -22.80 -9.49 9.38
N GLU A 313 -22.69 -10.16 10.53
CA GLU A 313 -21.48 -10.15 11.38
C GLU A 313 -20.25 -10.68 10.61
N ILE A 314 -20.43 -11.74 9.82
CA ILE A 314 -19.36 -12.31 8.95
C ILE A 314 -18.88 -11.25 7.97
N ASN A 315 -19.79 -10.63 7.23
CA ASN A 315 -19.45 -9.66 6.20
C ASN A 315 -18.73 -8.45 6.80
N TYR A 316 -19.24 -7.90 7.90
CA TYR A 316 -18.62 -6.75 8.55
C TYR A 316 -17.25 -7.06 9.15
N ASN A 317 -17.07 -8.23 9.77
CA ASN A 317 -15.76 -8.62 10.29
C ASN A 317 -14.72 -8.74 9.18
N ILE A 318 -15.09 -9.34 8.03
CA ILE A 318 -14.21 -9.42 6.87
C ILE A 318 -13.86 -8.01 6.38
N ILE A 319 -14.86 -7.16 6.14
CA ILE A 319 -14.66 -5.79 5.63
C ILE A 319 -13.77 -4.98 6.57
N ARG A 320 -14.07 -4.98 7.87
CA ARG A 320 -13.35 -4.19 8.87
C ARG A 320 -11.91 -4.70 9.06
N GLY A 321 -11.75 -6.02 9.15
CA GLY A 321 -10.46 -6.67 9.25
C GLY A 321 -9.59 -6.37 8.03
N ASP A 322 -10.14 -6.53 6.81
CA ASP A 322 -9.42 -6.33 5.56
C ASP A 322 -8.99 -4.87 5.35
N ILE A 323 -9.84 -3.88 5.68
CA ILE A 323 -9.48 -2.46 5.61
C ILE A 323 -8.28 -2.16 6.52
N LEU A 324 -8.40 -2.50 7.80
CA LEU A 324 -7.36 -2.17 8.79
C LEU A 324 -6.08 -2.94 8.50
N PHE A 325 -6.20 -4.24 8.21
CA PHE A 325 -5.06 -5.11 7.94
C PHE A 325 -4.32 -4.71 6.67
N SER A 326 -5.02 -4.43 5.57
CA SER A 326 -4.40 -3.97 4.33
C SER A 326 -3.61 -2.68 4.54
N ILE A 327 -4.18 -1.72 5.27
CA ILE A 327 -3.49 -0.48 5.62
C ILE A 327 -2.28 -0.74 6.52
N ALA A 328 -2.28 -1.71 7.43
CA ALA A 328 -1.10 -1.97 8.24
C ALA A 328 -0.01 -2.76 7.47
N GLN A 329 -0.43 -3.74 6.67
CA GLN A 329 0.46 -4.69 6.02
C GLN A 329 1.39 -4.05 4.98
N HIS A 330 0.98 -2.96 4.32
CA HIS A 330 1.77 -2.36 3.24
C HIS A 330 3.15 -1.85 3.66
N GLU A 331 3.39 -1.69 4.97
CA GLU A 331 4.68 -1.28 5.54
C GLU A 331 5.39 -2.40 6.32
N PHE A 332 4.76 -3.55 6.54
CA PHE A 332 5.38 -4.60 7.34
C PHE A 332 6.76 -4.98 6.80
N ASP A 333 7.77 -4.91 7.66
CA ASP A 333 9.04 -5.53 7.33
C ASP A 333 8.77 -7.02 7.09
N PHE A 334 9.30 -7.54 5.99
CA PHE A 334 9.10 -8.94 5.64
C PHE A 334 7.63 -9.28 5.38
N ALA A 335 6.93 -8.43 4.62
CA ALA A 335 5.63 -8.73 4.06
C ALA A 335 5.61 -10.09 3.32
N HIS A 336 6.76 -10.48 2.75
CA HIS A 336 7.02 -11.74 2.06
C HIS A 336 5.96 -12.04 0.99
N LEU A 337 5.61 -11.01 0.22
CA LEU A 337 4.59 -11.13 -0.82
C LEU A 337 5.09 -12.06 -1.94
N ASN A 338 4.31 -13.07 -2.26
CA ASN A 338 4.55 -14.01 -3.35
C ASN A 338 3.30 -14.25 -4.22
N THR A 339 2.17 -13.65 -3.86
CA THR A 339 0.90 -13.71 -4.58
C THR A 339 0.38 -12.32 -4.93
N LEU A 340 -0.54 -12.26 -5.90
CA LEU A 340 -1.37 -11.10 -6.18
C LEU A 340 -2.82 -11.52 -6.05
N SER A 341 -3.40 -11.31 -4.86
CA SER A 341 -4.70 -11.89 -4.52
C SER A 341 -5.62 -10.97 -3.71
N SER A 342 -5.06 -10.08 -2.88
CA SER A 342 -5.82 -9.22 -1.96
C SER A 342 -5.64 -7.74 -2.30
N LEU A 343 -6.41 -6.89 -1.61
CA LEU A 343 -6.26 -5.43 -1.71
C LEU A 343 -4.98 -4.91 -1.02
N ALA A 344 -4.46 -5.64 -0.02
CA ALA A 344 -3.15 -5.35 0.57
C ALA A 344 -2.02 -5.49 -0.47
N ASP A 345 -2.04 -6.57 -1.26
CA ASP A 345 -1.06 -6.79 -2.34
C ASP A 345 -1.11 -5.65 -3.37
N LEU A 346 -2.34 -5.19 -3.69
CA LEU A 346 -2.56 -4.09 -4.61
C LEU A 346 -2.04 -2.76 -4.04
N LEU A 347 -2.27 -2.48 -2.75
CA LEU A 347 -1.84 -1.26 -2.09
C LEU A 347 -0.32 -1.09 -2.21
N VAL A 348 0.43 -2.16 -1.93
CA VAL A 348 1.89 -2.16 -2.06
C VAL A 348 2.34 -1.86 -3.48
N ILE A 349 1.70 -2.45 -4.50
CA ILE A 349 2.02 -2.17 -5.90
C ILE A 349 1.68 -0.72 -6.25
N ALA A 350 0.51 -0.25 -5.85
CA ALA A 350 0.03 1.09 -6.20
C ALA A 350 0.89 2.19 -5.56
N ASP A 351 1.27 2.04 -4.29
CA ASP A 351 2.17 2.96 -3.58
C ASP A 351 3.58 2.96 -4.21
N GLU A 352 4.13 1.79 -4.56
CA GLU A 352 5.46 1.70 -5.20
C GLU A 352 5.51 2.27 -6.63
N LEU A 353 4.38 2.29 -7.34
CA LEU A 353 4.25 2.89 -8.67
C LEU A 353 3.99 4.39 -8.64
N GLU A 354 3.57 4.94 -7.50
CA GLU A 354 3.33 6.37 -7.33
C GLU A 354 4.68 7.11 -7.24
N GLU A 355 5.32 7.30 -8.40
CA GLU A 355 6.55 8.10 -8.57
C GLU A 355 6.32 9.33 -9.45
N PHE A 356 5.22 9.33 -10.23
CA PHE A 356 4.87 10.35 -11.23
C PHE A 356 4.06 11.53 -10.64
N SER A 357 3.84 11.57 -9.33
CA SER A 357 3.21 12.70 -8.65
C SER A 357 3.87 13.03 -7.31
N ARG A 358 5.14 12.63 -7.14
CA ARG A 358 5.97 13.02 -5.99
C ARG A 358 6.48 14.43 -6.16
N PHE A 359 5.79 15.38 -5.54
CA PHE A 359 6.20 16.78 -5.49
C PHE A 359 6.85 17.08 -4.15
N GLY A 360 8.15 17.37 -4.17
CA GLY A 360 8.90 17.75 -2.97
C GLY A 360 9.01 19.26 -2.83
N ARG A 361 8.73 19.82 -1.65
CA ARG A 361 8.93 21.26 -1.38
C ARG A 361 10.39 21.51 -0.97
N GLN A 362 11.13 22.24 -1.80
CA GLN A 362 12.51 22.61 -1.44
C GLN A 362 12.51 23.67 -0.32
N LEU A 363 13.13 23.31 0.81
CA LEU A 363 13.18 24.02 2.10
C LEU A 363 13.45 25.54 2.01
N LEU A 364 14.29 25.97 1.07
CA LEU A 364 14.70 27.38 0.91
C LEU A 364 13.90 28.16 -0.13
N SER A 365 13.40 27.49 -1.17
CA SER A 365 12.77 28.15 -2.31
C SER A 365 11.23 28.08 -2.26
N ARG A 366 10.67 27.20 -1.40
CA ARG A 366 9.25 26.83 -1.38
C ARG A 366 8.71 26.37 -2.74
N LYS A 367 9.59 26.07 -3.70
CA LYS A 367 9.23 25.53 -5.01
C LYS A 367 9.02 24.03 -4.88
N TYR A 368 8.00 23.53 -5.56
CA TYR A 368 7.80 22.10 -5.74
C TYR A 368 8.68 21.64 -6.90
N ILE A 369 9.36 20.52 -6.73
CA ILE A 369 10.18 19.89 -7.77
C ILE A 369 9.40 18.68 -8.29
N ASP A 370 9.27 18.60 -9.61
CA ASP A 370 8.54 17.57 -10.33
C ASP A 370 9.27 16.23 -10.31
N THR A 371 8.50 15.17 -10.10
CA THR A 371 8.66 13.73 -10.41
C THR A 371 10.03 13.06 -10.46
N LEU A 372 10.15 11.97 -9.70
CA LEU A 372 11.34 11.11 -9.67
C LEU A 372 11.47 10.27 -10.96
N ALA A 373 10.35 9.77 -11.51
CA ALA A 373 10.30 9.04 -12.78
C ALA A 373 8.87 8.94 -13.39
N GLU A 374 8.74 8.89 -14.74
CA GLU A 374 7.49 8.41 -15.36
C GLU A 374 7.38 6.88 -15.20
N THR A 375 6.16 6.38 -14.97
CA THR A 375 5.97 4.96 -14.60
C THR A 375 5.04 4.23 -15.58
N LYS A 376 5.36 2.97 -15.86
CA LYS A 376 4.54 2.02 -16.63
C LYS A 376 4.50 0.69 -15.90
N ILE A 377 3.36 0.01 -15.94
CA ILE A 377 3.21 -1.36 -15.42
C ILE A 377 2.57 -2.27 -16.47
N SER A 378 2.98 -3.54 -16.48
CA SER A 378 2.25 -4.61 -17.16
C SER A 378 2.49 -5.98 -16.54
N PHE A 379 1.67 -6.95 -16.95
CA PHE A 379 1.80 -8.34 -16.56
C PHE A 379 2.17 -9.20 -17.79
N SER A 380 2.97 -10.25 -17.59
CA SER A 380 3.36 -11.16 -18.70
C SER A 380 2.16 -11.82 -19.39
N LYS A 381 1.10 -12.10 -18.62
CA LYS A 381 -0.20 -12.54 -19.14
C LYS A 381 -1.15 -11.35 -19.20
N ILE A 382 -1.76 -11.14 -20.36
CA ILE A 382 -2.80 -10.12 -20.53
C ILE A 382 -4.03 -10.56 -19.73
N LYS A 383 -4.48 -9.73 -18.77
CA LYS A 383 -5.63 -9.99 -17.89
C LYS A 383 -5.51 -11.36 -17.20
N PRO A 384 -4.54 -11.50 -16.27
CA PRO A 384 -4.34 -12.75 -15.55
C PRO A 384 -5.58 -13.10 -14.71
N LYS A 385 -5.76 -14.40 -14.50
CA LYS A 385 -6.84 -14.99 -13.70
C LYS A 385 -6.26 -15.55 -12.40
N GLN A 386 -7.12 -15.79 -11.42
CA GLN A 386 -6.72 -16.51 -10.22
C GLN A 386 -6.12 -17.87 -10.56
N GLY A 387 -5.03 -18.23 -9.88
CA GLY A 387 -4.25 -19.44 -10.12
C GLY A 387 -3.26 -19.36 -11.29
N ASP A 388 -3.17 -18.23 -11.98
CA ASP A 388 -2.13 -18.03 -12.99
C ASP A 388 -0.77 -17.72 -12.35
N ASP A 389 0.28 -18.13 -13.03
CA ASP A 389 1.64 -17.67 -12.75
C ASP A 389 1.90 -16.37 -13.54
N ILE A 390 2.28 -15.29 -12.86
CA ILE A 390 2.51 -13.98 -13.46
C ILE A 390 3.94 -13.48 -13.27
N GLN A 391 4.35 -12.59 -14.19
CA GLN A 391 5.49 -11.72 -14.02
C GLN A 391 5.01 -10.28 -14.05
N ILE A 392 5.45 -9.48 -13.08
CA ILE A 392 5.14 -8.05 -12.99
C ILE A 392 6.30 -7.28 -13.63
N ASN A 393 6.00 -6.42 -14.60
CA ASN A 393 6.97 -5.55 -15.25
C ASN A 393 6.69 -4.10 -14.87
N MET A 394 7.65 -3.44 -14.22
CA MET A 394 7.60 -2.03 -13.86
C MET A 394 8.70 -1.28 -14.63
N ASP A 395 8.34 -0.29 -15.44
CA ASP A 395 9.30 0.55 -16.16
C ASP A 395 9.24 1.99 -15.64
N TYR A 396 10.41 2.53 -15.29
CA TYR A 396 10.62 3.87 -14.77
C TYR A 396 11.52 4.69 -15.71
N GLU A 397 11.02 5.82 -16.20
CA GLU A 397 11.80 6.81 -16.95
C GLU A 397 12.24 7.93 -16.01
N VAL A 398 13.50 7.86 -15.55
CA VAL A 398 14.02 8.67 -14.44
C VAL A 398 14.24 10.11 -14.88
N ALA A 399 13.79 11.05 -14.04
CA ALA A 399 13.84 12.46 -14.35
C ALA A 399 15.27 13.03 -14.50
N GLN A 400 15.37 14.14 -15.24
CA GLN A 400 16.64 14.75 -15.63
C GLN A 400 17.49 15.23 -14.43
N HIS A 401 16.86 15.64 -13.34
CA HIS A 401 17.56 16.13 -12.15
C HIS A 401 17.97 14.99 -11.18
N ARG A 402 17.58 13.73 -11.45
CA ARG A 402 17.90 12.57 -10.59
C ARG A 402 19.01 11.71 -11.16
N GLU A 403 19.77 11.09 -10.27
CA GLU A 403 20.78 10.12 -10.66
C GLU A 403 20.15 8.74 -10.90
N LEU A 404 20.35 8.19 -12.10
CA LEU A 404 19.80 6.89 -12.51
C LEU A 404 20.25 5.76 -11.56
N ALA A 405 21.52 5.75 -11.13
CA ALA A 405 22.06 4.71 -10.26
C ALA A 405 21.39 4.71 -8.89
N ASN A 406 21.27 5.87 -8.23
CA ASN A 406 20.64 5.94 -6.91
C ASN A 406 19.17 5.55 -6.95
N PHE A 407 18.43 6.04 -7.96
CA PHE A 407 17.03 5.66 -8.14
C PHE A 407 16.91 4.14 -8.30
N PHE A 408 17.74 3.54 -9.16
CA PHE A 408 17.76 2.10 -9.39
C PHE A 408 18.08 1.30 -8.12
N ILE A 409 19.10 1.69 -7.36
CA ILE A 409 19.48 0.99 -6.12
C ILE A 409 18.34 1.03 -5.13
N LEU A 410 17.76 2.21 -4.88
CA LEU A 410 16.68 2.38 -3.90
C LEU A 410 15.47 1.53 -4.26
N LYS A 411 15.03 1.57 -5.52
CA LYS A 411 13.87 0.79 -5.96
C LYS A 411 14.13 -0.71 -5.98
N ALA A 412 15.33 -1.14 -6.38
CA ALA A 412 15.68 -2.55 -6.36
C ALA A 412 15.77 -3.10 -4.92
N GLU A 413 16.40 -2.36 -3.99
CA GLU A 413 16.47 -2.72 -2.57
C GLU A 413 15.04 -2.82 -1.98
N ARG A 414 14.19 -1.82 -2.24
CA ARG A 414 12.79 -1.82 -1.77
C ARG A 414 11.98 -3.01 -2.28
N LEU A 415 12.11 -3.36 -3.55
CA LEU A 415 11.45 -4.55 -4.11
C LEU A 415 11.95 -5.85 -3.46
N CYS A 416 13.21 -5.93 -3.02
CA CYS A 416 13.73 -7.08 -2.27
C CYS A 416 13.18 -7.17 -0.85
N GLU A 417 12.96 -6.03 -0.20
CA GLU A 417 12.40 -5.97 1.15
C GLU A 417 10.94 -6.43 1.18
N ILE A 418 10.16 -6.03 0.16
CA ILE A 418 8.74 -6.34 0.05
C ILE A 418 8.49 -7.79 -0.39
N TYR A 419 9.19 -8.22 -1.44
CA TYR A 419 8.90 -9.48 -2.13
C TYR A 419 9.90 -10.58 -1.77
N SER A 420 9.38 -11.75 -1.37
CA SER A 420 10.19 -12.93 -1.09
C SER A 420 9.66 -14.12 -1.88
N LEU A 421 9.96 -14.11 -3.18
CA LEU A 421 9.40 -15.05 -4.15
C LEU A 421 9.93 -16.48 -4.00
N ASP A 422 11.04 -16.67 -3.29
CA ASP A 422 11.70 -17.96 -3.07
C ASP A 422 11.01 -18.81 -2.00
N MET A 423 10.12 -18.21 -1.20
CA MET A 423 9.24 -18.90 -0.27
C MET A 423 7.96 -19.31 -0.98
N ALA A 424 7.85 -20.54 -1.51
CA ALA A 424 6.53 -21.12 -1.76
C ALA A 424 6.53 -22.65 -1.83
N GLU A 425 5.74 -23.24 -0.93
CA GLU A 425 5.14 -24.57 -1.02
C GLU A 425 3.81 -24.51 -1.83
N GLU A 426 3.50 -25.62 -2.50
CA GLU A 426 2.29 -25.99 -3.27
C GLU A 426 1.67 -24.98 -4.27
N LYS A 427 0.80 -25.50 -5.14
CA LYS A 427 0.02 -24.71 -6.09
C LYS A 427 -1.07 -23.99 -5.32
N ASP A 428 -0.92 -22.69 -5.16
CA ASP A 428 -1.93 -21.88 -4.51
C ASP A 428 -3.19 -21.71 -5.38
N LYS A 429 -4.35 -21.49 -4.76
CA LYS A 429 -5.61 -21.14 -5.45
C LYS A 429 -5.49 -19.76 -6.12
N TYR A 430 -4.52 -18.96 -5.68
CA TYR A 430 -4.33 -17.57 -6.05
C TYR A 430 -3.22 -17.35 -7.08
N CYS A 431 -3.25 -16.18 -7.71
CA CYS A 431 -2.26 -15.79 -8.70
C CYS A 431 -0.86 -15.67 -8.05
N THR A 432 0.10 -16.47 -8.54
CA THR A 432 1.46 -16.54 -7.97
C THR A 432 2.42 -15.67 -8.77
N ILE A 433 3.25 -14.88 -8.08
CA ILE A 433 4.27 -14.03 -8.70
C ILE A 433 5.55 -14.85 -8.89
N LYS A 434 5.93 -15.11 -10.15
CA LYS A 434 7.17 -15.83 -10.48
C LYS A 434 8.37 -14.92 -10.58
N GLU A 435 8.15 -13.72 -11.08
CA GLU A 435 9.22 -12.77 -11.37
C GLU A 435 8.71 -11.33 -11.28
N ILE A 436 9.54 -10.45 -10.75
CA ILE A 436 9.35 -9.01 -10.81
C ILE A 436 10.52 -8.44 -11.59
N LYS A 437 10.20 -7.78 -12.69
CA LYS A 437 11.16 -7.09 -13.54
C LYS A 437 10.96 -5.59 -13.39
N MET A 438 12.01 -4.92 -12.94
CA MET A 438 12.07 -3.47 -12.86
C MET A 438 13.08 -2.94 -13.87
N THR A 439 12.66 -1.99 -14.70
CA THR A 439 13.54 -1.23 -15.61
C THR A 439 13.63 0.21 -15.13
N ALA A 440 14.85 0.76 -15.01
CA ALA A 440 15.05 2.20 -14.86
C ALA A 440 15.84 2.72 -16.08
N SER A 441 15.36 3.78 -16.74
CA SER A 441 16.01 4.33 -17.93
C SER A 441 16.13 5.85 -17.89
N LYS A 442 17.23 6.38 -18.45
CA LYS A 442 17.50 7.81 -18.62
C LYS A 442 18.53 8.06 -19.73
N ASP A 443 18.29 9.00 -20.62
CA ASP A 443 19.22 9.41 -21.70
C ASP A 443 19.79 8.22 -22.50
N ASN A 444 18.92 7.29 -22.92
CA ASN A 444 19.28 6.01 -23.58
C ASN A 444 20.10 5.01 -22.75
N ARG A 445 20.44 5.34 -21.49
CA ARG A 445 20.98 4.38 -20.53
C ARG A 445 19.84 3.64 -19.85
N LYS A 446 20.05 2.36 -19.58
CA LYS A 446 19.04 1.50 -18.98
C LYS A 446 19.68 0.55 -17.98
N LEU A 447 19.02 0.39 -16.85
CA LEU A 447 19.33 -0.58 -15.80
C LEU A 447 18.12 -1.50 -15.64
N GLU A 448 18.36 -2.78 -15.40
CA GLU A 448 17.29 -3.75 -15.13
C GLU A 448 17.58 -4.53 -13.86
N PHE A 449 16.53 -4.82 -13.09
CA PHE A 449 16.56 -5.70 -11.92
C PHE A 449 15.48 -6.77 -12.08
N HIS A 450 15.87 -8.04 -12.01
CA HIS A 450 14.99 -9.19 -12.14
C HIS A 450 15.03 -9.97 -10.83
N LEU A 451 13.96 -9.92 -10.05
CA LEU A 451 13.74 -10.74 -8.87
C LEU A 451 12.93 -11.97 -9.26
N SER A 452 13.46 -13.17 -9.04
CA SER A 452 12.81 -14.42 -9.46
C SER A 452 12.59 -15.36 -8.28
N ARG A 453 11.50 -16.14 -8.34
CA ARG A 453 11.22 -17.25 -7.42
C ARG A 453 12.38 -18.25 -7.32
N ASN A 454 13.11 -18.46 -8.42
CA ASN A 454 14.38 -19.18 -8.35
C ASN A 454 15.50 -18.16 -8.11
N SER A 455 16.06 -18.14 -6.90
CA SER A 455 17.14 -17.22 -6.52
C SER A 455 18.42 -17.33 -7.37
N LYS A 456 18.55 -18.40 -8.17
CA LYS A 456 19.63 -18.54 -9.17
C LYS A 456 19.38 -17.73 -10.44
N ASP A 457 18.12 -17.44 -10.75
CA ASP A 457 17.71 -16.71 -11.95
C ASP A 457 17.59 -15.19 -11.70
N THR A 458 17.82 -14.75 -10.45
CA THR A 458 17.86 -13.34 -10.07
C THR A 458 19.11 -12.68 -10.65
N LYS A 459 18.90 -11.64 -11.46
CA LYS A 459 19.96 -10.97 -12.25
C LYS A 459 19.67 -9.49 -12.44
N GLY A 460 20.68 -8.72 -12.81
CA GLY A 460 20.53 -7.31 -13.16
C GLY A 460 21.36 -6.93 -14.37
N TYR A 461 20.83 -6.03 -15.20
CA TYR A 461 21.57 -5.40 -16.28
C TYR A 461 22.24 -4.13 -15.74
N LEU A 462 23.57 -4.16 -15.62
CA LEU A 462 24.37 -3.14 -14.95
C LEU A 462 25.39 -2.51 -15.92
N PRO A 463 25.79 -1.24 -15.70
CA PRO A 463 26.75 -0.57 -16.57
C PRO A 463 28.16 -1.12 -16.35
N GLU A 464 29.07 -0.77 -17.26
CA GLU A 464 30.49 -1.06 -17.05
C GLU A 464 31.01 -0.42 -15.76
N THR A 465 31.90 -1.13 -15.07
CA THR A 465 32.54 -0.64 -13.84
C THR A 465 33.95 -1.20 -13.69
N GLU A 466 34.76 -0.57 -12.85
CA GLU A 466 36.09 -1.04 -12.48
C GLU A 466 36.19 -1.17 -10.96
N ILE A 467 36.42 -2.39 -10.49
CA ILE A 467 36.51 -2.71 -9.06
C ILE A 467 37.82 -3.46 -8.83
N GLU A 468 38.63 -2.98 -7.88
CA GLU A 468 39.92 -3.59 -7.52
C GLU A 468 40.85 -3.81 -8.75
N ASN A 469 40.90 -2.84 -9.67
CA ASN A 469 41.66 -2.86 -10.93
C ASN A 469 41.21 -3.95 -11.94
N LYS A 470 40.01 -4.50 -11.77
CA LYS A 470 39.38 -5.42 -12.72
C LYS A 470 38.19 -4.74 -13.36
N LYS A 471 38.17 -4.73 -14.69
CA LYS A 471 37.08 -4.18 -15.50
C LYS A 471 35.97 -5.20 -15.70
N PHE A 472 34.74 -4.75 -15.48
CA PHE A 472 33.52 -5.52 -15.69
C PHE A 472 32.71 -4.80 -16.78
N PRO A 473 32.44 -5.44 -17.94
CA PRO A 473 31.71 -4.80 -19.03
C PRO A 473 30.23 -4.59 -18.69
N GLU A 474 29.55 -3.70 -19.43
CA GLU A 474 28.09 -3.60 -19.36
C GLU A 474 27.42 -4.93 -19.72
N GLY A 475 26.42 -5.35 -18.96
CA GLY A 475 25.70 -6.59 -19.24
C GLY A 475 24.91 -7.14 -18.05
N TYR A 476 24.42 -8.37 -18.20
CA TYR A 476 23.71 -9.08 -17.14
C TYR A 476 24.69 -9.73 -16.15
N TYR A 477 24.41 -9.52 -14.86
CA TYR A 477 25.14 -10.12 -13.76
C TYR A 477 24.17 -10.84 -12.81
N ASP A 478 24.59 -11.99 -12.29
CA ASP A 478 23.82 -12.68 -11.25
C ASP A 478 23.82 -11.88 -9.96
N LEU A 479 22.65 -11.76 -9.35
CA LEU A 479 22.47 -11.04 -8.09
C LEU A 479 22.19 -12.02 -6.96
N LYS A 480 22.51 -11.60 -5.74
CA LYS A 480 22.08 -12.22 -4.49
C LYS A 480 21.34 -11.14 -3.69
N CYS A 481 20.05 -11.32 -3.52
CA CYS A 481 19.24 -10.49 -2.63
C CYS A 481 19.38 -11.03 -1.20
N LEU A 482 19.67 -10.16 -0.26
CA LEU A 482 19.78 -10.41 1.17
C LEU A 482 18.92 -9.34 1.84
N ASP A 483 17.65 -9.62 2.13
CA ASP A 483 16.68 -8.72 2.77
C ASP A 483 16.78 -7.24 2.33
N ASP A 484 17.65 -6.45 2.96
CA ASP A 484 17.89 -5.01 2.72
C ASP A 484 19.00 -4.68 1.68
N LYS A 485 19.64 -5.69 1.09
CA LYS A 485 20.87 -5.53 0.29
C LYS A 485 20.92 -6.43 -0.92
N ILE A 486 21.43 -5.87 -2.01
CA ILE A 486 21.69 -6.60 -3.24
C ILE A 486 23.20 -6.70 -3.47
N LEU A 487 23.68 -7.93 -3.64
CA LEU A 487 25.07 -8.24 -3.97
C LEU A 487 25.20 -8.76 -5.40
N VAL A 488 26.12 -8.19 -6.17
CA VAL A 488 26.51 -8.67 -7.48
C VAL A 488 27.52 -9.81 -7.31
N LYS A 489 27.20 -10.99 -7.86
CA LYS A 489 28.05 -12.19 -7.76
C LYS A 489 29.22 -12.11 -8.75
N ILE A 490 30.31 -11.48 -8.33
CA ILE A 490 31.58 -11.43 -9.08
C ILE A 490 32.71 -12.15 -8.33
N GLN A 491 33.77 -12.51 -9.05
CA GLN A 491 35.00 -13.06 -8.48
C GLN A 491 36.08 -11.97 -8.32
N PRO A 492 36.81 -11.92 -7.18
CA PRO A 492 36.95 -12.97 -6.17
C PRO A 492 35.89 -12.97 -5.06
N LYS A 493 35.18 -11.85 -4.86
CA LYS A 493 34.16 -11.69 -3.80
C LYS A 493 32.96 -10.91 -4.33
N PRO A 494 31.72 -11.25 -3.93
CA PRO A 494 30.55 -10.45 -4.23
C PRO A 494 30.67 -9.02 -3.69
N VAL A 495 30.11 -8.06 -4.42
CA VAL A 495 30.11 -6.62 -4.07
C VAL A 495 28.69 -6.10 -4.00
N SER A 496 28.43 -5.08 -3.17
CA SER A 496 27.10 -4.45 -3.15
C SER A 496 26.86 -3.61 -4.41
N LEU A 497 25.59 -3.34 -4.73
CA LEU A 497 25.26 -2.39 -5.79
C LEU A 497 25.88 -1.01 -5.51
N GLU A 498 25.89 -0.53 -4.26
CA GLU A 498 26.56 0.73 -3.91
C GLU A 498 28.03 0.76 -4.36
N VAL A 499 28.77 -0.33 -4.13
CA VAL A 499 30.17 -0.45 -4.55
C VAL A 499 30.27 -0.52 -6.07
N TRP A 500 29.34 -1.23 -6.73
CA TRP A 500 29.27 -1.32 -8.19
C TRP A 500 29.20 0.04 -8.86
N PHE A 501 28.39 0.94 -8.30
CA PHE A 501 28.19 2.30 -8.80
C PHE A 501 29.19 3.33 -8.21
N GLY A 502 30.28 2.89 -7.57
CA GLY A 502 31.36 3.79 -7.15
C GLY A 502 31.20 4.42 -5.76
N GLY A 503 30.42 3.79 -4.87
CA GLY A 503 30.28 4.22 -3.48
C GLY A 503 29.37 5.43 -3.30
N ILE A 504 28.35 5.57 -4.14
CA ILE A 504 27.39 6.68 -4.04
C ILE A 504 26.66 6.56 -2.70
N LYS A 505 26.93 7.50 -1.80
CA LYS A 505 26.16 7.72 -0.58
C LYS A 505 25.51 9.09 -0.67
N GLU A 506 24.21 9.13 -0.97
CA GLU A 506 23.38 10.06 -0.23
C GLU A 506 23.10 9.44 1.15
N SER A 507 23.84 9.91 2.16
CA SER A 507 23.83 9.40 3.53
C SER A 507 22.56 9.74 4.33
N TRP A 508 21.41 9.93 3.67
CA TRP A 508 20.18 10.40 4.31
C TRP A 508 18.99 9.48 4.03
N TRP A 509 18.82 8.96 2.80
CA TRP A 509 17.74 8.02 2.45
C TRP A 509 17.80 6.72 3.27
N LYS A 510 18.97 6.10 3.42
CA LYS A 510 19.14 4.90 4.29
C LYS A 510 18.89 5.13 5.78
N LYS A 511 18.70 6.37 6.24
CA LYS A 511 18.34 6.66 7.63
C LYS A 511 16.84 6.87 7.83
N ASN A 512 16.15 7.32 6.78
CA ASN A 512 14.72 7.66 6.82
C ASN A 512 13.81 6.64 6.09
N TYR A 513 14.38 5.76 5.26
CA TYR A 513 13.68 4.64 4.60
C TYR A 513 14.04 3.27 5.17
N SER A 514 15.17 3.08 5.88
CA SER A 514 15.46 1.82 6.61
C SER A 514 14.61 1.66 7.89
N LYS A 515 13.59 2.51 8.03
CA LYS A 515 12.59 2.61 9.10
C LYS A 515 11.32 3.26 8.53
N ILE A 516 10.91 2.80 7.34
CA ILE A 516 9.52 2.83 6.91
C ILE A 516 9.08 1.37 7.04
#